data_AF-A0A0P6XTH3-F1
#
_entry.id   AF-A0A0P6XTH3-F1
#
_cell.length_a   1.000
_cell.length_b   1.000
_cell.length_c   1.000
_cell.angle_alpha   90.00
_cell.angle_beta   90.00
_cell.angle_gamma   90.00
#
_symmetry.space_group_name_H-M   'P 1'
#
loop_
_entity.id
_entity.type
_entity.pdbx_description
1 polymer ?
#
loop_
_entity_poly.entity_id
_entity_poly.type
_entity_poly.pdbx_seq_one_letter_code
_entity_poly.pdbx_strand_id
1 'polypeptide(L)'
;MKDKEIKYTGEYEDNILKMEAPVQLNEREIQAFIDLANRHPFVENCSYSHPDQIFIIEFDPGQELEPMDMVMLGTRFMDDAIFGYPVKINTPKD
;
A
#
# COMPACT_ATOMS: atom_id res chain seq x y z
N MET A 1 3.02 -25.48 -6.95
CA MET A 1 3.08 -24.12 -7.55
C MET A 1 4.27 -23.44 -6.89
N LYS A 2 5.18 -22.80 -7.63
CA LYS A 2 6.32 -22.11 -7.01
C LYS A 2 5.78 -20.86 -6.33
N ASP A 3 5.85 -20.80 -5.01
CA ASP A 3 5.60 -19.60 -4.22
C ASP A 3 6.43 -18.46 -4.82
N LYS A 4 5.74 -17.49 -5.43
CA LYS A 4 6.39 -16.24 -5.83
C LYS A 4 6.64 -15.50 -4.53
N GLU A 5 7.87 -15.60 -4.02
CA GLU A 5 8.35 -14.76 -2.94
C GLU A 5 8.25 -13.31 -3.43
N ILE A 6 7.22 -12.59 -2.98
CA ILE A 6 7.08 -11.17 -3.30
C ILE A 6 8.06 -10.44 -2.38
N LYS A 7 9.18 -9.99 -2.96
CA LYS A 7 10.16 -9.18 -2.24
C LYS A 7 9.72 -7.73 -2.32
N TYR A 8 9.23 -7.20 -1.20
CA TYR A 8 8.91 -5.79 -1.06
C TYR A 8 10.18 -5.03 -0.69
N THR A 9 10.64 -4.16 -1.58
CA THR A 9 11.74 -3.21 -1.33
C THR A 9 11.12 -1.93 -0.77
N GLY A 10 11.43 -1.65 0.49
CA GLY A 10 10.99 -0.45 1.20
C GLY A 10 12.20 0.34 1.70
N GLU A 11 12.30 1.60 1.32
CA GLU A 11 13.23 2.55 1.97
C GLU A 11 12.50 3.29 3.08
N TYR A 12 13.16 3.40 4.23
CA TYR A 12 12.60 4.05 5.41
C TYR A 12 13.42 5.26 5.80
N GLU A 13 12.75 6.39 6.00
CA GLU A 13 13.33 7.65 6.44
C GLU A 13 12.38 8.28 7.46
N ASP A 14 12.84 8.44 8.70
CA ASP A 14 12.11 9.01 9.85
C ASP A 14 10.77 8.35 10.20
N ASN A 15 9.68 8.73 9.57
CA ASN A 15 8.32 8.18 9.73
C ASN A 15 7.67 7.89 8.37
N ILE A 16 8.49 7.80 7.32
CA ILE A 16 8.05 7.67 5.93
C ILE A 16 8.56 6.34 5.38
N LEU A 17 7.65 5.54 4.83
CA LEU A 17 7.96 4.36 4.04
C LEU A 17 7.77 4.66 2.56
N LYS A 18 8.84 4.50 1.78
CA LYS A 18 8.81 4.48 0.31
C LYS A 18 8.82 3.03 -0.13
N MET A 19 7.74 2.56 -0.74
CA MET A 19 7.58 1.16 -1.13
C MET A 19 7.37 1.03 -2.64
N GLU A 20 8.18 0.21 -3.28
CA GLU A 20 8.03 -0.13 -4.69
C GLU A 20 6.92 -1.17 -4.89
N ALA A 21 6.11 -1.00 -5.93
CA ALA A 21 5.15 -2.03 -6.32
C ALA A 21 5.91 -3.22 -6.96
N PRO A 22 5.75 -4.46 -6.47
CA PRO A 22 6.47 -5.62 -7.02
C PRO A 22 5.98 -6.03 -8.42
N VAL A 23 4.84 -5.48 -8.85
CA VAL A 23 4.22 -5.69 -10.16
C VAL A 23 3.61 -4.37 -10.63
N GLN A 24 3.42 -4.23 -11.94
CA GLN A 24 2.74 -3.08 -12.50
C GLN A 24 1.26 -3.12 -12.09
N LEU A 25 0.86 -2.18 -11.23
CA LEU A 25 -0.51 -2.03 -10.76
C LEU A 25 -1.34 -1.20 -11.75
N ASN A 26 -2.62 -1.50 -11.84
CA ASN A 26 -3.57 -0.62 -12.53
C ASN A 26 -4.03 0.53 -11.62
N GLU A 27 -4.63 1.58 -12.19
CA GLU A 27 -5.09 2.76 -11.43
C GLU A 27 -6.04 2.41 -10.29
N ARG A 28 -6.84 1.35 -10.45
CA ARG A 28 -7.79 0.92 -9.43
C ARG A 28 -7.08 0.28 -8.23
N GLU A 29 -6.08 -0.56 -8.46
CA GLU A 29 -5.27 -1.17 -7.41
C GLU A 29 -4.46 -0.11 -6.67
N ILE A 30 -3.91 0.86 -7.39
CA ILE A 30 -3.21 2.02 -6.81
C ILE A 30 -4.15 2.81 -5.90
N GLN A 31 -5.35 3.17 -6.38
CA GLN A 31 -6.31 3.91 -5.56
C GLN A 31 -6.81 3.10 -4.37
N ALA A 32 -7.01 1.79 -4.53
CA ALA A 32 -7.39 0.89 -3.45
C ALA A 32 -6.33 0.85 -2.34
N PHE A 33 -5.05 0.80 -2.71
CA PHE A 33 -3.94 0.90 -1.75
C PHE A 33 -3.98 2.21 -0.97
N ILE A 34 -4.05 3.33 -1.69
CA ILE A 34 -4.08 4.68 -1.11
C ILE A 34 -5.27 4.82 -0.15
N ASP A 35 -6.44 4.32 -0.53
CA ASP A 35 -7.66 4.35 0.29
C ASP A 35 -7.54 3.50 1.55
N LEU A 36 -6.91 2.31 1.47
CA LEU A 36 -6.69 1.45 2.64
C LEU A 36 -5.70 2.08 3.61
N ALA A 37 -4.56 2.56 3.09
CA ALA A 37 -3.53 3.18 3.89
C ALA A 37 -4.08 4.41 4.63
N ASN A 38 -4.74 5.33 3.92
CA ASN A 38 -5.32 6.55 4.52
C ASN A 38 -6.48 6.30 5.50
N ARG A 39 -7.04 5.09 5.56
CA ARG A 39 -8.03 4.70 6.58
C ARG A 39 -7.40 4.11 7.83
N HIS A 40 -6.12 3.76 7.78
CA HIS A 40 -5.43 3.15 8.89
C HIS A 40 -5.07 4.22 9.93
N PRO A 41 -5.33 4.01 11.24
CA PRO A 41 -5.15 5.03 12.28
C PRO A 41 -3.69 5.46 12.50
N PHE A 42 -2.73 4.70 11.98
CA PHE A 42 -1.30 5.02 12.10
C PHE A 42 -0.73 5.74 10.89
N VAL A 43 -1.53 5.96 9.84
CA VAL A 43 -1.10 6.62 8.60
C VAL A 43 -1.69 8.02 8.60
N GLU A 44 -0.84 9.04 8.52
CA GLU A 44 -1.28 10.42 8.31
C GLU A 44 -1.64 10.67 6.85
N ASN A 45 -0.84 10.12 5.93
CA ASN A 45 -1.01 10.34 4.52
C ASN A 45 -0.40 9.19 3.70
N CYS A 46 -1.02 8.91 2.56
CA CYS A 46 -0.49 7.97 1.57
C CYS A 46 -0.69 8.52 0.16
N SER A 47 0.36 8.48 -0.64
CA SER A 47 0.37 8.91 -2.03
C SER A 47 1.14 7.94 -2.93
N TYR A 48 1.03 8.12 -4.25
CA TYR A 48 1.72 7.31 -5.24
C TYR A 48 2.39 8.21 -6.29
N SER A 49 3.69 8.01 -6.51
CA SER A 49 4.44 8.64 -7.59
C SER A 49 4.31 7.80 -8.85
N HIS A 50 3.55 8.27 -9.85
CA HIS A 50 3.46 7.59 -11.15
C HIS A 50 4.79 7.52 -11.91
N PRO A 51 5.63 8.57 -11.95
CA PRO A 51 6.94 8.51 -12.62
C PRO A 51 7.86 7.44 -12.02
N ASP A 52 7.86 7.31 -10.70
CA ASP A 52 8.80 6.44 -9.99
C ASP A 52 8.18 5.07 -9.64
N GLN A 53 6.86 4.92 -9.77
CA GLN A 53 6.08 3.75 -9.38
C GLN A 53 6.26 3.35 -7.91
N ILE A 54 6.32 4.36 -7.04
CA ILE A 54 6.57 4.22 -5.61
C ILE A 54 5.36 4.72 -4.82
N PHE A 55 4.92 3.92 -3.84
CA PHE A 55 4.02 4.37 -2.79
C PHE A 55 4.81 5.07 -1.70
N ILE A 56 4.30 6.21 -1.25
CA ILE A 56 4.86 7.00 -0.16
C ILE A 56 3.83 6.99 0.95
N ILE A 57 4.17 6.39 2.09
CA ILE A 57 3.31 6.28 3.26
C ILE A 57 3.96 7.07 4.39
N GLU A 58 3.26 8.09 4.85
CA GLU A 58 3.64 8.92 5.99
C GLU A 58 2.85 8.43 7.20
N PHE A 59 3.57 7.94 8.22
CA PHE A 59 2.97 7.45 9.45
C PHE A 59 2.90 8.55 10.50
N ASP A 60 1.92 8.46 11.40
CA ASP A 60 1.77 9.38 12.54
C ASP A 60 3.04 9.35 13.42
N PRO A 61 3.78 10.46 13.55
CA PRO A 61 5.00 10.52 14.35
C PRO A 61 4.74 10.37 15.86
N GLY A 62 3.48 10.47 16.30
CA GLY A 62 3.04 10.14 17.66
C GLY A 62 2.92 8.64 17.93
N GLN A 63 2.98 7.80 16.89
CA GLN A 63 3.04 6.35 17.02
C GLN A 63 4.50 5.90 16.97
N GLU A 64 4.95 5.18 18.01
CA GLU A 64 6.24 4.51 18.00
C GLU A 64 6.15 3.23 17.17
N LEU A 65 6.26 3.35 15.84
CA LEU A 65 6.34 2.22 14.93
C LEU A 65 7.79 1.90 14.60
N GLU A 66 8.17 0.62 14.70
CA GLU A 66 9.46 0.19 14.18
C GLU A 66 9.41 0.09 12.65
N PRO A 67 10.55 0.25 11.95
CA PRO A 67 10.61 0.14 10.49
C PRO A 67 10.01 -1.17 9.95
N MET A 68 10.17 -2.28 10.69
CA MET A 68 9.59 -3.57 10.31
C MET A 68 8.05 -3.53 10.34
N ASP A 69 7.44 -2.87 11.33
CA ASP A 69 5.99 -2.75 11.43
C ASP A 69 5.42 -1.94 10.27
N MET A 70 6.10 -0.86 9.90
CA MET A 70 5.74 -0.02 8.76
C MET A 70 5.79 -0.80 7.45
N VAL A 71 6.86 -1.57 7.23
CA VAL A 71 6.98 -2.45 6.05
C VAL A 71 5.87 -3.50 6.04
N MET A 72 5.60 -4.16 7.17
CA MET A 72 4.52 -5.15 7.26
C MET A 72 3.14 -4.54 6.99
N LEU A 73 2.87 -3.34 7.49
CA LEU A 73 1.63 -2.60 7.19
C LEU A 73 1.53 -2.26 5.71
N GLY A 74 2.61 -1.74 5.11
CA GLY A 74 2.67 -1.45 3.67
C GLY A 74 2.39 -2.70 2.83
N THR A 75 3.07 -3.80 3.13
CA THR A 75 2.83 -5.10 2.48
C THR A 75 1.39 -5.56 2.66
N ARG A 76 0.81 -5.40 3.86
CA ARG A 76 -0.59 -5.78 4.12
C ARG A 76 -1.58 -4.97 3.28
N PHE A 77 -1.37 -3.65 3.18
CA PHE A 77 -2.20 -2.81 2.31
C PHE A 77 -2.10 -3.23 0.85
N MET A 78 -0.91 -3.66 0.39
CA MET A 78 -0.72 -4.16 -0.97
C MET A 78 -1.48 -5.47 -1.20
N ASP A 79 -1.34 -6.42 -0.29
CA ASP A 79 -2.05 -7.69 -0.39
C ASP A 79 -3.58 -7.46 -0.38
N ASP A 80 -4.08 -6.57 0.48
CA ASP A 80 -5.50 -6.25 0.55
C ASP A 80 -5.97 -5.44 -0.68
N ALA A 81 -5.14 -4.58 -1.27
CA ALA A 81 -5.44 -3.86 -2.50
C ALA A 81 -5.54 -4.79 -3.73
N ILE A 82 -4.62 -5.76 -3.85
CA ILE A 82 -4.54 -6.69 -4.98
C ILE A 82 -5.53 -7.86 -4.83
N PHE A 83 -5.62 -8.44 -3.63
CA PHE A 83 -6.40 -9.67 -3.39
C PHE A 83 -7.67 -9.44 -2.56
N GLY A 84 -7.67 -8.41 -1.72
CA GLY A 84 -8.68 -8.20 -0.66
C GLY A 84 -9.85 -7.28 -1.04
N TYR A 85 -9.80 -6.51 -2.13
CA TYR A 85 -10.95 -5.74 -2.59
C TYR A 85 -11.92 -6.64 -3.37
N PRO A 86 -13.09 -7.03 -2.81
CA PRO A 86 -14.21 -7.39 -3.67
C PRO A 86 -14.50 -6.17 -4.52
N VAL A 87 -14.23 -6.30 -5.81
CA VAL A 87 -14.74 -5.42 -6.84
C VAL A 87 -16.25 -5.32 -6.62
N LYS A 88 -16.75 -4.26 -5.96
CA LYS A 88 -18.13 -3.84 -6.17
C LYS A 88 -18.21 -3.41 -7.62
N ILE A 89 -18.47 -4.37 -8.50
CA ILE A 89 -19.05 -4.08 -9.80
C ILE A 89 -20.41 -3.53 -9.41
N ASN A 90 -20.61 -2.22 -9.55
CA ASN A 90 -21.96 -1.73 -9.79
C ASN A 90 -22.36 -2.34 -11.12
N THR A 91 -22.89 -3.57 -11.09
CA THR A 91 -23.62 -4.10 -12.23
C THR A 91 -24.76 -3.13 -12.47
N PRO A 92 -24.92 -2.58 -13.68
CA PRO A 92 -26.15 -1.90 -14.03
C PRO A 92 -27.29 -2.88 -13.73
N LYS A 93 -28.28 -2.43 -12.94
CA LYS A 93 -29.56 -3.12 -12.88
C LYS A 93 -30.19 -2.98 -14.26
N ASP A 94 -30.17 -4.05 -15.06
CA ASP A 94 -31.18 -4.27 -16.10
C ASP A 94 -32.55 -4.52 -15.45
#